data_AF-A0A3C0FX53-F1
#
_entry.id   AF-A0A3C0FX53-F1
#
_cell.length_a   1.000
_cell.length_b   1.000
_cell.length_c   1.000
_cell.angle_alpha   90.00
_cell.angle_beta   90.00
_cell.angle_gamma   90.00
#
_symmetry.space_group_name_H-M   'P 1'
#
loop_
_entity.id
_entity.type
_entity.pdbx_description
1 polymer ?
#
loop_
_entity_poly.entity_id
_entity_poly.type
_entity_poly.pdbx_seq_one_letter_code
_entity_poly.pdbx_strand_id
1 'polypeptide(L)'
;MDKLDLVGIGIGPFNLSLAAQLDGVADVFSIFLEQRSEFAWHPDMMLPGVELQTSFLKDLVTLTNPTSKWSFLSYMVGQKRMLDFMNADFAAVPRREFAAYLKWVADHLEGLAFDNVVREVAFDGQDFKVRTDHTSYVTSNLAIGVGKPAFIPAWARQ
;
A
#
# COMPACT_ATOMS: atom_id res chain seq x y z
N MET A 1 18.06 -18.82 1.91
CA MET A 1 17.02 -17.80 2.09
C MET A 1 15.72 -18.57 2.12
N ASP A 2 15.02 -18.54 3.25
CA ASP A 2 13.84 -19.36 3.43
C ASP A 2 12.73 -18.91 2.48
N LYS A 3 11.95 -19.88 2.01
CA LYS A 3 10.85 -19.67 1.07
C LYS A 3 9.77 -18.82 1.71
N LEU A 4 9.27 -17.81 0.99
CA LEU A 4 8.17 -16.95 1.43
C LEU A 4 6.82 -17.51 0.98
N ASP A 5 5.77 -17.25 1.75
CA ASP A 5 4.41 -17.59 1.36
C ASP A 5 3.86 -16.64 0.30
N LEU A 6 4.26 -15.37 0.35
CA LEU A 6 3.81 -14.33 -0.58
C LEU A 6 4.87 -13.27 -0.86
N VAL A 7 5.03 -12.92 -2.14
CA VAL A 7 5.71 -11.66 -2.54
C VAL A 7 4.70 -10.73 -3.21
N GLY A 8 4.55 -9.53 -2.67
CA GLY A 8 3.81 -8.44 -3.28
C GLY A 8 4.72 -7.56 -4.16
N ILE A 9 4.27 -7.24 -5.37
CA ILE A 9 5.01 -6.36 -6.30
C ILE A 9 4.23 -5.05 -6.48
N GLY A 10 4.83 -3.95 -6.02
CA GLY A 10 4.24 -2.61 -5.93
C GLY A 10 3.57 -2.37 -4.58
N ILE A 11 3.82 -1.21 -3.97
CA ILE A 11 3.19 -0.78 -2.71
C ILE A 11 2.24 0.39 -2.99
N GLY A 12 1.14 0.08 -3.69
CA GLY A 12 -0.04 0.93 -3.75
C GLY A 12 -1.04 0.63 -2.62
N PRO A 13 -2.16 1.36 -2.50
CA PRO A 13 -3.14 1.16 -1.42
C PRO A 13 -3.66 -0.29 -1.31
N PHE A 14 -3.79 -1.02 -2.42
CA PHE A 14 -4.27 -2.40 -2.40
C PHE A 14 -3.27 -3.37 -1.78
N ASN A 15 -1.99 -3.32 -2.19
CA ASN A 15 -0.96 -4.17 -1.60
C ASN A 15 -0.59 -3.71 -0.18
N LEU A 16 -0.67 -2.41 0.10
CA LEU A 16 -0.54 -1.90 1.47
C LEU A 16 -1.68 -2.42 2.37
N SER A 17 -2.90 -2.52 1.84
CA SER A 17 -4.04 -3.15 2.54
C SER A 17 -3.77 -4.62 2.80
N LEU A 18 -3.31 -5.37 1.78
CA LEU A 18 -2.96 -6.78 1.96
C LEU A 18 -1.87 -6.97 3.02
N ALA A 19 -0.81 -6.18 2.98
CA ALA A 19 0.25 -6.20 3.98
C ALA A 19 -0.29 -5.92 5.40
N ALA A 20 -1.15 -4.90 5.56
CA ALA A 20 -1.75 -4.55 6.84
C ALA A 20 -2.70 -5.62 7.39
N GLN A 21 -3.33 -6.42 6.52
CA GLN A 21 -4.19 -7.56 6.91
C GLN A 21 -3.38 -8.78 7.32
N LEU A 22 -2.18 -8.94 6.75
CA LEU A 22 -1.25 -10.01 7.10
C LEU A 22 -0.49 -9.72 8.40
N ASP A 23 -0.45 -8.46 8.86
CA ASP A 23 0.14 -8.10 10.15
C ASP A 23 -0.57 -8.82 11.31
N GLY A 24 0.17 -9.69 12.00
CA GLY A 24 -0.36 -10.50 13.10
C GLY A 24 -0.99 -11.83 12.68
N VAL A 25 -0.99 -12.19 11.40
CA VAL A 25 -1.33 -13.55 10.95
C VAL A 25 -0.13 -14.46 11.20
N ALA A 26 -0.28 -15.41 12.12
CA ALA A 26 0.78 -16.37 12.45
C ALA A 26 1.14 -17.24 11.23
N ASP A 27 2.42 -17.62 11.16
CA ASP A 27 2.96 -18.57 10.17
C ASP A 27 2.78 -18.17 8.70
N VAL A 28 2.62 -16.86 8.41
CA VAL A 28 2.62 -16.33 7.04
C VAL A 28 3.80 -15.37 6.86
N PHE A 29 4.76 -15.76 6.03
CA PHE A 29 5.94 -14.98 5.71
C PHE A 29 5.74 -14.25 4.38
N SER A 30 5.68 -12.91 4.44
CA SER A 30 5.46 -12.10 3.24
C SER A 30 6.40 -10.90 3.17
N ILE A 31 6.67 -10.45 1.95
CA ILE A 31 7.35 -9.18 1.68
C ILE A 31 6.69 -8.46 0.52
N PHE A 32 6.64 -7.14 0.59
CA PHE A 32 6.12 -6.28 -0.47
C PHE A 32 7.23 -5.36 -0.98
N LEU A 33 7.41 -5.33 -2.29
CA LEU A 33 8.54 -4.68 -2.95
C LEU A 33 8.04 -3.45 -3.72
N GLU A 34 8.68 -2.30 -3.51
CA GLU A 34 8.39 -1.04 -4.21
C GLU A 34 9.67 -0.47 -4.82
N GLN A 35 9.56 0.01 -6.07
CA GLN A 35 10.70 0.60 -6.78
C GLN A 35 11.02 2.02 -6.31
N ARG A 36 10.03 2.75 -5.80
CA ARG A 36 10.22 4.10 -5.23
C ARG A 36 10.91 4.00 -3.87
N SER A 37 11.56 5.09 -3.46
CA SER A 37 12.21 5.21 -2.16
C SER A 37 11.23 5.42 -1.00
N GLU A 38 10.00 5.83 -1.31
CA GLU A 38 8.95 6.04 -0.30
C GLU A 38 7.55 5.86 -0.89
N PHE A 39 6.57 5.68 0.01
CA PHE A 39 5.18 5.59 -0.36
C PHE A 39 4.64 6.92 -0.90
N ALA A 40 4.05 6.88 -2.09
CA ALA A 40 3.42 8.04 -2.70
C ALA A 40 2.15 7.67 -3.49
N TRP A 41 0.98 7.99 -2.93
CA TRP A 41 -0.31 7.73 -3.57
C TRP A 41 -0.77 8.92 -4.43
N HIS A 42 -0.60 8.81 -5.75
CA HIS A 42 -0.94 9.86 -6.73
C HIS A 42 -0.46 11.28 -6.33
N PRO A 43 0.86 11.49 -6.14
CA PRO A 43 1.38 12.77 -5.66
C PRO A 43 0.99 13.95 -6.58
N ASP A 44 0.97 13.73 -7.89
CA ASP A 44 0.63 14.75 -8.90
C ASP A 44 -0.87 15.16 -8.89
N MET A 45 -1.72 14.43 -8.17
CA MET A 45 -3.16 14.67 -8.07
C MET A 45 -3.58 15.25 -6.72
N MET A 46 -2.63 15.71 -5.91
CA MET A 46 -2.88 16.36 -4.60
C MET A 46 -3.19 17.85 -4.77
N LEU A 47 -4.20 18.16 -5.59
CA LEU A 47 -4.64 19.54 -5.81
C LEU A 47 -5.30 20.13 -4.54
N PRO A 48 -5.30 21.45 -4.34
CA PRO A 48 -5.99 22.06 -3.21
C PRO A 48 -7.49 21.74 -3.20
N GLY A 49 -8.04 21.42 -2.03
CA GLY A 49 -9.48 21.19 -1.83
C GLY A 49 -10.03 19.86 -2.33
N VAL A 50 -9.19 18.94 -2.83
CA VAL A 50 -9.66 17.63 -3.29
C VAL A 50 -9.98 16.69 -2.12
N GLU A 51 -11.09 15.97 -2.27
CA GLU A 51 -11.62 15.06 -1.26
C GLU A 51 -11.68 13.62 -1.78
N LEU A 52 -11.71 12.66 -0.85
CA LEU A 52 -12.02 11.27 -1.17
C LEU A 52 -13.43 11.16 -1.75
N GLN A 53 -13.59 10.30 -2.76
CA GLN A 53 -14.89 9.98 -3.35
C GLN A 53 -15.59 8.82 -2.63
N THR A 54 -14.99 8.33 -1.54
CA THR A 54 -15.45 7.16 -0.78
C THR A 54 -15.39 7.46 0.71
N SER A 55 -16.23 6.77 1.48
CA SER A 55 -16.15 6.80 2.95
C SER A 55 -14.74 6.43 3.42
N PHE A 56 -14.24 7.13 4.44
CA PHE A 56 -12.97 6.81 5.10
C PHE A 56 -12.99 5.47 5.82
N LEU A 57 -14.17 4.88 6.07
CA LEU A 57 -14.30 3.51 6.59
C LEU A 57 -13.92 2.46 5.55
N LYS A 58 -13.80 2.84 4.27
CA LYS A 58 -13.14 2.05 3.23
C LYS A 58 -11.62 2.28 3.26
N ASP A 59 -11.04 2.26 4.46
CA ASP A 59 -9.60 2.30 4.65
C ASP A 59 -8.96 0.93 4.33
N LEU A 60 -7.72 0.71 4.78
CA LEU A 60 -6.98 -0.51 4.47
C LEU A 60 -7.56 -1.77 5.13
N VAL A 61 -8.31 -1.64 6.24
CA VAL A 61 -8.57 -2.76 7.14
C VAL A 61 -9.97 -2.82 7.75
N THR A 62 -10.64 -1.69 7.94
CA THR A 62 -11.83 -1.55 8.79
C THR A 62 -12.99 -2.46 8.37
N LEU A 63 -13.18 -2.69 7.08
CA LEU A 63 -14.30 -3.52 6.59
C LEU A 63 -14.15 -5.01 6.89
N THR A 64 -12.95 -5.50 7.22
CA THR A 64 -12.70 -6.91 7.55
C THR A 64 -12.16 -7.08 8.98
N ASN A 65 -11.44 -6.09 9.49
CA ASN A 65 -10.84 -6.08 10.81
C ASN A 65 -10.90 -4.67 11.43
N PRO A 66 -12.06 -4.26 12.00
CA PRO A 66 -12.23 -2.93 12.58
C PRO A 66 -11.39 -2.67 13.83
N THR A 67 -10.79 -3.71 14.44
CA THR A 67 -9.90 -3.56 15.61
C THR A 67 -8.43 -3.41 15.22
N SER A 68 -8.10 -3.46 13.93
CA SER A 68 -6.73 -3.30 13.45
C SER A 68 -6.16 -1.93 13.84
N LYS A 69 -4.90 -1.94 14.32
CA LYS A 69 -4.12 -0.73 14.58
C LYS A 69 -3.82 0.08 13.30
N TRP A 70 -4.01 -0.52 12.12
CA TRP A 70 -3.81 0.11 10.83
C TRP A 70 -5.05 0.80 10.27
N SER A 71 -6.15 0.88 11.01
CA SER A 71 -7.35 1.63 10.57
C SER A 71 -7.09 3.13 10.53
N PHE A 72 -7.86 3.84 9.70
CA PHE A 72 -7.86 5.30 9.66
C PHE A 72 -8.23 5.90 11.03
N LEU A 73 -9.15 5.25 11.76
CA LEU A 73 -9.52 5.67 13.10
C LEU A 73 -8.36 5.56 14.09
N SER A 74 -7.62 4.44 14.07
CA SER A 74 -6.42 4.25 14.89
C SER A 74 -5.35 5.30 14.57
N TYR A 75 -5.16 5.62 13.29
CA TYR A 75 -4.30 6.72 12.86
C TYR A 75 -4.75 8.06 13.45
N MET A 76 -6.02 8.45 13.30
CA MET A 76 -6.54 9.72 13.81
C MET A 76 -6.43 9.85 15.33
N VAL A 77 -6.65 8.76 16.06
CA VAL A 77 -6.43 8.71 17.51
C VAL A 77 -4.95 8.85 17.84
N GLY A 78 -4.05 8.13 17.14
CA GLY A 78 -2.61 8.23 17.31
C GLY A 78 -2.06 9.64 17.05
N GLN A 79 -2.65 10.35 16.08
CA GLN A 79 -2.33 11.76 15.80
C GLN A 79 -2.99 12.75 16.76
N LYS A 80 -3.80 12.29 17.72
CA LYS A 80 -4.59 13.10 18.67
C LYS A 80 -5.54 14.10 17.99
N ARG A 81 -6.03 13.76 16.79
CA ARG A 81 -6.86 14.64 15.94
C ARG A 81 -8.27 14.10 15.72
N MET A 82 -8.63 12.98 16.34
CA MET A 82 -9.94 12.35 16.11
C MET A 82 -11.11 13.24 16.51
N LEU A 83 -11.04 13.90 17.67
CA LEU A 83 -12.10 14.80 18.13
C LEU A 83 -12.25 16.01 17.19
N ASP A 84 -11.12 16.61 16.79
CA ASP A 84 -11.11 17.74 15.84
C ASP A 84 -11.70 17.32 14.49
N PHE A 85 -11.36 16.13 14.01
CA PHE A 85 -11.89 15.59 12.75
C PHE A 85 -13.40 15.35 12.81
N MET A 86 -13.92 14.80 13.92
CA MET A 86 -15.36 14.66 14.10
C MET A 86 -16.07 16.02 14.14
N ASN A 87 -15.49 17.00 14.83
CA ASN A 87 -16.07 18.34 14.96
C ASN A 87 -15.96 19.19 13.70
N ALA A 88 -14.97 18.92 12.85
CA ALA A 88 -14.79 19.64 11.59
C ALA A 88 -15.93 19.37 10.59
N ASP A 89 -16.69 18.29 10.78
CA ASP A 89 -17.88 17.93 10.00
C ASP A 89 -17.66 18.04 8.48
N PHE A 90 -16.51 17.53 8.02
CA PHE A 90 -16.18 17.52 6.59
C PHE A 90 -17.18 16.65 5.82
N ALA A 91 -17.67 17.17 4.69
CA ALA A 91 -18.52 16.40 3.77
C ALA A 91 -17.82 15.12 3.29
N ALA A 92 -16.51 15.20 3.05
CA ALA A 92 -15.64 14.05 2.77
C ALA A 92 -14.21 14.32 3.24
N VAL A 93 -13.44 13.25 3.46
CA VAL A 93 -12.06 13.38 3.96
C VAL A 93 -11.16 14.01 2.90
N PRO A 94 -10.37 15.06 3.22
CA PRO A 94 -9.39 15.61 2.31
C PRO A 94 -8.40 14.54 1.83
N ARG A 95 -8.11 14.46 0.52
CA ARG A 95 -7.19 13.42 0.01
C ARG A 95 -5.81 13.48 0.65
N ARG A 96 -5.33 14.68 0.97
CA ARG A 96 -4.04 14.88 1.67
C ARG A 96 -4.00 14.16 3.01
N GLU A 97 -5.11 14.14 3.74
CA GLU A 97 -5.21 13.48 5.04
C GLU A 97 -5.14 11.97 4.87
N PHE A 98 -5.90 11.45 3.90
CA PHE A 98 -5.88 10.03 3.60
C PHE A 98 -4.52 9.57 3.05
N ALA A 99 -3.86 10.38 2.23
CA ALA A 99 -2.50 10.13 1.78
C ALA A 99 -1.49 10.10 2.94
N ALA A 100 -1.64 11.00 3.91
CA ALA A 100 -0.82 11.01 5.13
C ALA A 100 -1.09 9.77 6.00
N TYR A 101 -2.33 9.31 6.10
CA TYR A 101 -2.68 8.03 6.73
C TYR A 101 -1.99 6.86 6.03
N LEU A 102 -2.09 6.76 4.70
CA LEU A 102 -1.45 5.67 3.95
C LEU A 102 0.08 5.68 4.11
N LYS A 103 0.70 6.87 4.05
CA LYS A 103 2.13 7.02 4.33
C LYS A 103 2.47 6.60 5.76
N TRP A 104 1.66 7.01 6.75
CA TRP A 104 1.86 6.60 8.13
C TRP A 104 1.84 5.07 8.30
N VAL A 105 0.91 4.36 7.66
CA VAL A 105 0.92 2.89 7.68
C VAL A 105 2.19 2.36 7.01
N ALA A 106 2.54 2.87 5.82
CA ALA A 106 3.71 2.42 5.09
C ALA A 106 5.05 2.65 5.82
N ASP A 107 5.15 3.71 6.63
CA ASP A 107 6.36 4.04 7.40
C ASP A 107 6.51 3.17 8.67
N HIS A 108 5.44 2.51 9.13
CA HIS A 108 5.44 1.76 10.40
C HIS A 108 5.17 0.25 10.24
N LEU A 109 4.63 -0.18 9.10
CA LEU A 109 4.32 -1.58 8.82
C LEU A 109 5.59 -2.32 8.39
N GLU A 110 5.86 -3.45 9.03
CA GLU A 110 6.97 -4.34 8.67
C GLU A 110 6.69 -5.10 7.36
N GLY A 111 7.74 -5.68 6.76
CA GLY A 111 7.59 -6.45 5.52
C GLY A 111 7.42 -5.61 4.25
N LEU A 112 7.58 -4.28 4.34
CA LEU A 112 7.64 -3.37 3.20
C LEU A 112 9.09 -3.04 2.86
N ALA A 113 9.47 -3.22 1.59
CA ALA A 113 10.81 -2.92 1.09
C ALA A 113 10.73 -1.95 -0.09
N PHE A 114 11.09 -0.70 0.19
CA PHE A 114 11.28 0.37 -0.81
C PHE A 114 12.65 0.27 -1.48
N ASP A 115 12.87 1.03 -2.55
CA ASP A 115 14.09 0.98 -3.39
C ASP A 115 14.41 -0.42 -3.96
N ASN A 116 13.37 -1.25 -4.15
CA ASN A 116 13.47 -2.63 -4.62
C ASN A 116 12.74 -2.78 -5.96
N VAL A 117 13.47 -2.54 -7.06
CA VAL A 117 12.94 -2.72 -8.41
C VAL A 117 12.89 -4.21 -8.76
N VAL A 118 11.69 -4.76 -8.93
CA VAL A 118 11.52 -6.10 -9.49
C VAL A 118 11.77 -6.06 -10.99
N ARG A 119 12.74 -6.86 -11.45
CA ARG A 119 13.15 -6.93 -12.85
C ARG A 119 12.54 -8.10 -13.59
N GLU A 120 12.28 -9.18 -12.88
CA GLU A 120 11.89 -10.44 -13.50
C GLU A 120 11.15 -11.33 -12.51
N VAL A 121 10.16 -12.06 -13.04
CA VAL A 121 9.45 -13.12 -12.33
C VAL A 121 9.50 -14.35 -13.22
N ALA A 122 10.06 -15.44 -12.69
CA ALA A 122 10.07 -16.75 -13.36
C ALA A 122 9.29 -17.77 -12.53
N PHE A 123 8.68 -18.75 -13.18
CA PHE A 123 7.98 -19.86 -12.53
C PHE A 123 8.62 -21.17 -12.98
N ASP A 124 9.04 -22.00 -12.02
CA ASP A 124 9.74 -23.27 -12.32
C ASP A 124 8.83 -24.50 -12.28
N GLY A 125 7.51 -24.29 -12.22
CA GLY A 125 6.51 -25.36 -12.13
C GLY A 125 6.05 -25.65 -10.70
N GLN A 126 6.76 -25.12 -9.69
CA GLN A 126 6.36 -25.20 -8.29
C GLN A 126 6.31 -23.84 -7.63
N ASP A 127 7.36 -23.04 -7.78
CA ASP A 127 7.51 -21.76 -7.09
C ASP A 127 7.85 -20.61 -8.05
N PHE A 128 7.56 -19.39 -7.60
CA PHE A 128 7.97 -18.16 -8.26
C PHE A 128 9.35 -17.71 -7.76
N LYS A 129 10.21 -17.32 -8.70
CA LYS A 129 11.49 -16.66 -8.45
C LYS A 129 11.37 -15.21 -8.87
N VAL A 130 11.43 -14.30 -7.91
CA VAL A 130 11.32 -12.86 -8.11
C VAL A 130 12.70 -12.24 -7.98
N ARG A 131 13.24 -11.69 -9.08
CA ARG A 131 14.56 -11.06 -9.10
C ARG A 131 14.42 -9.54 -8.98
N THR A 132 15.14 -8.95 -8.04
CA THR A 132 15.30 -7.50 -7.91
C THR A 132 16.70 -7.06 -8.33
N ASP A 133 17.00 -5.77 -8.22
CA ASP A 133 18.35 -5.24 -8.42
C ASP A 133 19.33 -5.66 -7.32
N HIS A 134 18.83 -6.04 -6.14
CA HIS A 134 19.66 -6.33 -4.97
C HIS A 134 19.75 -7.82 -4.64
N THR A 135 18.66 -8.57 -4.86
CA THR A 135 18.55 -9.98 -4.45
C THR A 135 17.47 -10.72 -5.23
N SER A 136 17.27 -11.99 -4.90
CA SER A 136 16.18 -12.82 -5.42
C SER A 136 15.37 -13.43 -4.29
N TYR A 137 14.05 -13.50 -4.48
CA TYR A 137 13.10 -14.11 -3.56
C TYR A 137 12.49 -15.37 -4.19
N VAL A 138 12.22 -16.39 -3.38
CA VAL A 138 11.47 -17.58 -3.78
C VAL A 138 10.15 -17.59 -3.01
N THR A 139 9.04 -17.76 -3.71
CA THR A 139 7.71 -17.73 -3.09
C THR A 139 6.68 -18.63 -3.75
N SER A 140 5.73 -19.12 -2.96
CA SER A 140 4.58 -19.87 -3.46
C SER A 140 3.57 -18.98 -4.20
N ASN A 141 3.41 -17.71 -3.80
CA ASN A 141 2.34 -16.86 -4.30
C ASN A 141 2.83 -15.45 -4.65
N LEU A 142 2.12 -14.79 -5.56
CA LEU A 142 2.38 -13.41 -5.96
C LEU A 142 1.13 -12.53 -5.84
N ALA A 143 1.32 -11.30 -5.35
CA ALA A 143 0.31 -10.24 -5.39
C ALA A 143 0.81 -9.06 -6.23
N ILE A 144 0.30 -8.90 -7.46
CA ILE A 144 0.77 -7.88 -8.41
C ILE A 144 -0.09 -6.62 -8.30
N GLY A 145 0.50 -5.55 -7.79
CA GLY A 145 -0.14 -4.26 -7.50
C GLY A 145 0.64 -3.06 -8.03
N VAL A 146 1.23 -3.14 -9.22
CA VAL A 146 2.12 -2.12 -9.83
C VAL A 146 1.41 -0.84 -10.29
N GLY A 147 0.10 -0.74 -10.14
CA GLY A 147 -0.70 0.39 -10.60
C GLY A 147 -0.82 0.47 -12.12
N LYS A 148 -1.31 1.62 -12.61
CA LYS A 148 -1.47 1.88 -14.04
C LYS A 148 -0.52 3.01 -14.47
N PRO A 149 0.19 2.86 -15.60
CA PRO A 149 0.92 3.99 -16.18
C PRO A 149 -0.06 5.04 -16.69
N ALA A 150 0.40 6.29 -16.75
CA ALA A 150 -0.37 7.35 -17.40
C ALA A 150 -0.63 7.00 -18.87
N PHE A 151 -1.85 7.26 -19.35
CA PHE A 151 -2.22 7.05 -20.74
C PHE A 151 -2.21 8.39 -21.49
N ILE A 152 -1.30 8.50 -22.45
CA ILE A 152 -1.24 9.63 -23.39
C ILE A 152 -1.82 9.14 -24.73
N PRO A 153 -2.87 9.78 -25.29
CA PRO A 153 -3.39 9.46 -26.61
C PRO A 153 -2.29 9.50 -27.67
N ALA A 154 -2.38 8.65 -28.70
CA ALA A 154 -1.33 8.51 -29.72
C ALA A 154 -0.98 9.84 -30.40
N TRP A 155 -1.98 10.70 -30.67
CA TRP A 155 -1.79 12.00 -31.29
C TRP A 155 -1.06 13.04 -30.40
N ALA A 156 -0.95 12.79 -29.10
CA ALA A 156 -0.31 13.67 -28.12
C ALA A 156 1.10 13.17 -27.69
N ARG A 157 1.56 12.03 -28.21
CA ARG A 157 2.92 11.52 -28.00
C ARG A 157 3.84 12.22 -29.02
N GLN A 158 4.46 13.33 -28.62
CA GLN A 158 5.50 14.02 -29.41
C GLN A 158 6.80 13.22 -29.41
#